data_AF-A0A820GB41-F1
#
_entry.id   AF-A0A820GB41-F1
#
_cell.length_a   1.000
_cell.length_b   1.000
_cell.length_c   1.000
_cell.angle_alpha   90.00
_cell.angle_beta   90.00
_cell.angle_gamma   90.00
#
_symmetry.space_group_name_H-M   'P 1'
#
loop_
_entity.id
_entity.type
_entity.pdbx_description
1 polymer ?
#
loop_
_entity_poly.entity_id
_entity_poly.type
_entity_poly.pdbx_seq_one_letter_code
_entity_poly.pdbx_strand_id
1 'polypeptide(L)'
;MDQLKRALAVSQSPEGEKKKCRTAIFVDGISSNTLIELLINLANLPRLYCLILDAWSSANKSNEIYQLIFALRTLKSIKLSVDEDDISIILPIATYQRSTIKYLIIDHSFTFKELFIILSYTSELCRLKYSFLNRIDKTIHKVLPITLSNLTYLVIETCYTNFYYFETFISKIKSKLMLLYITIQSEDIEFLNAHGEFEFSLYPGGPNQFISSFWIEHKWIFEVAIIAESIHYSVRRPYKKRWFDYKNNNRFDSIELSKSNQLIIKKNKY
;
A
#
# COMPACT_ATOMS: atom_id res chain seq x y z
N MET A 1 26.02 -7.30 -19.84
CA MET A 1 26.05 -5.99 -20.52
C MET A 1 24.84 -5.72 -21.42
N ASP A 2 24.27 -6.73 -22.11
CA ASP A 2 23.13 -6.50 -23.01
C ASP A 2 21.76 -6.31 -22.32
N GLN A 3 21.54 -6.88 -21.12
CA GLN A 3 20.31 -6.62 -20.34
C GLN A 3 20.28 -5.20 -19.75
N LEU A 4 21.43 -4.67 -19.33
CA LEU A 4 21.54 -3.31 -18.76
C LEU A 4 21.22 -2.22 -19.80
N LYS A 5 21.41 -2.49 -21.09
CA LYS A 5 21.07 -1.58 -22.20
C LYS A 5 19.56 -1.57 -22.52
N ARG A 6 18.83 -2.66 -22.23
CA ARG A 6 17.36 -2.71 -22.42
C ARG A 6 16.58 -2.05 -21.28
N ALA A 7 17.18 -1.96 -20.09
CA ALA A 7 16.56 -1.40 -18.88
C ALA A 7 16.47 0.14 -18.82
N LEU A 8 16.97 0.87 -19.83
CA LEU A 8 17.03 2.34 -19.80
C LEU A 8 16.09 2.96 -20.84
N ALA A 9 14.78 2.77 -20.68
CA ALA A 9 13.79 3.61 -21.34
C ALA A 9 13.70 4.96 -20.58
N VAL A 10 14.57 5.91 -20.92
CA VAL A 10 14.55 7.26 -20.34
C VAL A 10 13.53 8.11 -21.09
N SER A 11 12.35 8.33 -20.52
CA SER A 11 11.39 9.30 -21.08
C SER A 11 11.88 10.73 -20.79
N GLN A 12 12.32 11.46 -21.81
CA GLN A 12 12.60 12.91 -21.73
C GLN A 12 11.41 13.69 -22.31
N SER A 13 10.98 14.77 -21.64
CA SER A 13 9.92 15.66 -22.12
C SER A 13 10.46 16.54 -23.26
N PRO A 14 9.72 16.74 -24.38
CA PRO A 14 10.12 17.65 -25.45
C PRO A 14 9.94 19.12 -25.05
N GLU A 15 10.56 19.98 -25.85
CA GLU A 15 11.13 21.30 -25.59
C GLU A 15 10.15 22.41 -25.15
N GLY A 16 10.73 23.44 -24.49
CA GLY A 16 10.10 24.76 -24.42
C GLY A 16 9.96 25.42 -23.04
N GLU A 17 10.76 25.06 -22.04
CA GLU A 17 11.01 25.85 -20.81
C GLU A 17 12.04 25.07 -19.99
N LYS A 18 12.92 25.73 -19.21
CA LYS A 18 13.90 25.06 -18.31
C LYS A 18 13.20 24.33 -17.14
N LYS A 19 12.28 23.41 -17.43
CA LYS A 19 11.77 22.42 -16.49
C LYS A 19 12.94 21.50 -16.17
N LYS A 20 13.38 21.51 -14.90
CA LYS A 20 14.32 20.52 -14.36
C LYS A 20 13.80 19.12 -14.72
N CYS A 21 14.39 18.51 -15.74
CA CYS A 21 13.99 17.18 -16.20
C CYS A 21 14.27 16.19 -15.07
N ARG A 22 13.19 15.57 -14.59
CA ARG A 22 13.22 14.47 -13.61
C ARG A 22 13.43 13.18 -14.40
N THR A 23 14.33 12.34 -13.93
CA THR A 23 14.61 11.05 -14.58
C THR A 23 13.72 9.97 -13.95
N ALA A 24 13.00 9.24 -14.80
CA ALA A 24 12.27 8.04 -14.44
C ALA A 24 12.94 6.84 -15.12
N ILE A 25 13.09 5.74 -14.39
CA ILE A 25 13.68 4.50 -14.90
C ILE A 25 12.69 3.37 -14.65
N PHE A 26 12.45 2.58 -15.69
CA PHE A 26 11.61 1.39 -15.65
C PHE A 26 12.47 0.19 -16.01
N VAL A 27 12.51 -0.80 -15.13
CA VAL A 27 13.25 -2.03 -15.33
C VAL A 27 12.36 -3.21 -14.99
N ASP A 28 12.36 -4.19 -15.88
CA ASP A 28 11.47 -5.34 -15.82
C ASP A 28 12.24 -6.63 -16.14
N GLY A 29 11.83 -7.71 -15.47
CA GLY A 29 12.36 -9.07 -15.68
C GLY A 29 13.86 -9.21 -15.42
N ILE A 30 14.40 -8.54 -14.39
CA ILE A 30 15.81 -8.65 -14.02
C ILE A 30 16.03 -9.52 -12.79
N SER A 31 17.18 -10.19 -12.72
CA SER A 31 17.57 -10.93 -11.52
C SER A 31 17.92 -9.97 -10.38
N SER A 32 17.73 -10.40 -9.12
CA SER A 32 18.12 -9.63 -7.92
C SER A 32 19.60 -9.21 -7.91
N ASN A 33 20.51 -10.00 -8.49
CA ASN A 33 21.93 -9.64 -8.62
C ASN A 33 22.13 -8.44 -9.55
N THR A 34 21.50 -8.50 -10.73
CA THR A 34 21.54 -7.41 -11.71
C THR A 34 20.87 -6.16 -11.16
N LEU A 35 19.82 -6.31 -10.35
CA LEU A 35 19.15 -5.20 -9.68
C LEU A 35 20.08 -4.48 -8.69
N ILE A 36 20.84 -5.22 -7.89
CA ILE A 36 21.82 -4.63 -6.96
C ILE A 36 22.87 -3.82 -7.71
N GLU A 37 23.48 -4.40 -8.75
CA GLU A 37 24.46 -3.70 -9.59
C GLU A 37 23.86 -2.43 -10.21
N LEU A 38 22.61 -2.51 -10.68
CA LEU A 38 21.89 -1.35 -11.19
C LEU A 38 21.72 -0.29 -10.09
N LEU A 39 21.20 -0.64 -8.92
CA LEU A 39 20.95 0.29 -7.81
C LEU A 39 22.23 1.01 -7.35
N ILE A 40 23.37 0.32 -7.32
CA ILE A 40 24.69 0.91 -7.03
C ILE A 40 25.01 1.99 -8.08
N ASN A 41 24.80 1.70 -9.37
CA ASN A 41 25.03 2.67 -10.44
C ASN A 41 24.04 3.85 -10.39
N LEU A 42 22.80 3.60 -9.99
CA LEU A 42 21.75 4.62 -9.85
C LEU A 42 22.02 5.62 -8.72
N ALA A 43 22.82 5.25 -7.70
CA ALA A 43 23.19 6.14 -6.61
C ALA A 43 23.91 7.41 -7.10
N ASN A 44 24.58 7.34 -8.25
CA ASN A 44 25.30 8.44 -8.86
C ASN A 44 24.44 9.35 -9.74
N LEU A 45 23.14 9.09 -9.88
CA LEU A 45 22.25 9.89 -10.73
C LEU A 45 21.62 11.07 -9.96
N PRO A 46 22.09 12.32 -10.15
CA PRO A 46 21.66 13.47 -9.35
C PRO A 46 20.21 13.91 -9.60
N ARG A 47 19.46 13.23 -10.49
CA ARG A 47 18.09 13.60 -10.89
C ARG A 47 17.12 12.42 -10.97
N LEU A 48 17.53 11.26 -10.45
CA LEU A 48 16.64 10.10 -10.37
C LEU A 48 15.46 10.43 -9.45
N TYR A 49 14.26 10.52 -10.01
CA TYR A 49 13.05 10.91 -9.30
C TYR A 49 12.10 9.74 -9.09
N CYS A 50 11.99 8.88 -10.10
CA CYS A 50 11.09 7.74 -10.11
C CYS A 50 11.82 6.48 -10.55
N LEU A 51 11.53 5.38 -9.87
CA LEU A 51 12.06 4.07 -10.20
C LEU A 51 10.91 3.05 -10.18
N ILE A 52 10.77 2.27 -11.23
CA ILE A 52 9.81 1.17 -11.30
C ILE A 52 10.62 -0.08 -11.59
N LEU A 53 10.56 -1.04 -10.68
CA LEU A 53 11.35 -2.26 -10.71
C LEU A 53 10.41 -3.45 -10.63
N ASP A 54 10.62 -4.37 -11.54
CA ASP A 54 10.11 -5.73 -11.48
C ASP A 54 11.31 -6.68 -11.59
N ALA A 55 11.48 -7.50 -10.57
CA ALA A 55 12.62 -8.39 -10.43
C ALA A 55 12.18 -9.78 -10.00
N TRP A 56 12.80 -10.79 -10.60
CA TRP A 56 12.67 -12.16 -10.15
C TRP A 56 13.82 -12.48 -9.23
N SER A 57 13.49 -13.05 -8.08
CA SER A 57 14.51 -13.41 -7.12
C SER A 57 14.64 -14.90 -6.99
N SER A 58 15.89 -15.33 -6.90
CA SER A 58 16.26 -16.69 -6.55
C SER A 58 16.99 -16.75 -5.20
N ALA A 59 17.10 -15.61 -4.48
CA ALA A 59 17.90 -15.50 -3.26
C ALA A 59 17.45 -14.31 -2.39
N ASN A 60 17.37 -14.51 -1.08
CA ASN A 60 16.96 -13.55 -0.04
C ASN A 60 17.83 -12.26 0.01
N LYS A 61 17.74 -11.44 -1.03
CA LYS A 61 18.54 -10.21 -1.24
C LYS A 61 17.74 -8.94 -1.03
N SER A 62 16.47 -9.07 -0.68
CA SER A 62 15.55 -7.97 -0.39
C SER A 62 16.13 -6.98 0.63
N ASN A 63 16.85 -7.43 1.66
CA ASN A 63 17.55 -6.53 2.60
C ASN A 63 18.52 -5.56 1.90
N GLU A 64 19.39 -6.07 1.05
CA GLU A 64 20.38 -5.26 0.31
C GLU A 64 19.68 -4.32 -0.68
N ILE A 65 18.66 -4.82 -1.38
CA ILE A 65 17.84 -4.04 -2.32
C ILE A 65 17.20 -2.84 -1.60
N TYR A 66 16.55 -3.05 -0.46
CA TYR A 66 15.92 -1.98 0.31
C TYR A 66 16.92 -0.97 0.86
N GLN A 67 18.08 -1.42 1.37
CA GLN A 67 19.14 -0.51 1.83
C GLN A 67 19.60 0.42 0.71
N LEU A 68 19.87 -0.14 -0.47
CA LEU A 68 20.31 0.63 -1.62
C LEU A 68 19.23 1.60 -2.09
N ILE A 69 17.96 1.16 -2.18
CA ILE A 69 16.82 2.02 -2.52
C ILE A 69 16.72 3.20 -1.55
N PHE A 70 16.78 2.95 -0.24
CA PHE A 70 16.65 4.01 0.76
C PHE A 70 17.86 4.95 0.80
N ALA A 71 19.01 4.53 0.26
CA ALA A 71 20.17 5.39 0.07
C ALA A 71 20.04 6.36 -1.11
N LEU A 72 19.11 6.14 -2.05
CA LEU A 72 18.89 7.02 -3.21
C LEU A 72 18.27 8.36 -2.79
N ARG A 73 19.12 9.37 -2.56
CA ARG A 73 18.73 10.68 -1.98
C ARG A 73 17.77 11.50 -2.82
N THR A 74 17.74 11.30 -4.13
CA THR A 74 16.92 12.06 -5.08
C THR A 74 15.57 11.40 -5.37
N LEU A 75 15.44 10.11 -5.03
CA LEU A 75 14.29 9.28 -5.34
C LEU A 75 13.07 9.71 -4.53
N LYS A 76 11.97 10.01 -5.21
CA LYS A 76 10.70 10.42 -4.61
C LYS A 76 9.58 9.39 -4.81
N SER A 77 9.65 8.61 -5.87
CA SER A 77 8.65 7.60 -6.21
C SER A 77 9.31 6.27 -6.51
N ILE A 78 8.81 5.20 -5.92
CA ILE A 78 9.24 3.84 -6.25
C ILE A 78 8.06 2.89 -6.37
N LYS A 79 8.09 2.04 -7.41
CA LYS A 79 7.36 0.77 -7.44
C LYS A 79 8.38 -0.37 -7.43
N LEU A 80 8.21 -1.33 -6.53
CA LEU A 80 9.05 -2.51 -6.43
C LEU A 80 8.17 -3.76 -6.39
N SER A 81 8.27 -4.59 -7.42
CA SER A 81 7.77 -5.96 -7.43
C SER A 81 8.98 -6.90 -7.36
N VAL A 82 8.91 -7.85 -6.44
CA VAL A 82 9.96 -8.85 -6.24
C VAL A 82 9.26 -10.18 -6.06
N ASP A 83 9.49 -11.09 -6.99
CA ASP A 83 8.97 -12.45 -6.90
C ASP A 83 9.84 -13.24 -5.91
N GLU A 84 9.47 -13.19 -4.62
CA GLU A 84 10.09 -13.93 -3.51
C GLU A 84 8.99 -14.54 -2.64
N ASP A 85 8.99 -15.87 -2.52
CA ASP A 85 8.04 -16.60 -1.67
C ASP A 85 8.23 -16.29 -0.18
N ASP A 86 9.47 -16.07 0.27
CA ASP A 86 9.86 -15.92 1.68
C ASP A 86 10.79 -14.72 1.89
N ILE A 87 10.22 -13.53 1.81
CA ILE A 87 10.95 -12.30 2.12
C ILE A 87 11.13 -12.19 3.64
N SER A 88 12.37 -12.02 4.09
CA SER A 88 12.66 -11.64 5.48
C SER A 88 13.48 -10.36 5.55
N ILE A 89 12.86 -9.28 6.03
CA ILE A 89 13.54 -8.00 6.21
C ILE A 89 14.11 -7.89 7.63
N ILE A 90 15.44 -7.81 7.70
CA ILE A 90 16.22 -7.67 8.94
C ILE A 90 17.01 -6.36 8.88
N LEU A 91 16.34 -5.27 8.51
CA LEU A 91 16.95 -3.95 8.56
C LEU A 91 16.88 -3.41 9.99
N PRO A 92 17.94 -2.72 10.47
CA PRO A 92 17.84 -1.99 11.70
C PRO A 92 16.76 -0.91 11.58
N ILE A 93 16.12 -0.54 12.68
CA ILE A 93 15.19 0.59 12.65
C ILE A 93 15.97 1.85 12.28
N ALA A 94 15.46 2.62 11.32
CA ALA A 94 16.15 3.81 10.81
C ALA A 94 16.25 4.91 11.88
N THR A 95 17.43 5.02 12.51
CA THR A 95 17.70 6.04 13.53
C THR A 95 18.14 7.37 12.91
N TYR A 96 18.95 7.34 11.85
CA TYR A 96 19.57 8.55 11.28
C TYR A 96 19.36 8.73 9.78
N GLN A 97 19.34 7.64 9.01
CA GLN A 97 19.19 7.71 7.56
C GLN A 97 17.73 7.49 7.17
N ARG A 98 17.09 8.56 6.71
CA ARG A 98 15.73 8.49 6.18
C ARG A 98 15.73 8.75 4.68
N SER A 99 14.96 7.92 3.99
CA SER A 99 14.71 8.08 2.57
C SER A 99 13.82 9.30 2.31
N THR A 100 13.97 9.88 1.13
CA THR A 100 13.18 11.03 0.70
C THR A 100 11.94 10.63 -0.11
N ILE A 101 11.66 9.32 -0.18
CA ILE A 101 10.52 8.71 -0.87
C ILE A 101 9.20 9.25 -0.31
N LYS A 102 8.34 9.67 -1.23
CA LYS A 102 6.98 10.18 -0.97
C LYS A 102 5.89 9.26 -1.50
N TYR A 103 6.20 8.45 -2.51
CA TYR A 103 5.29 7.51 -3.14
C TYR A 103 5.96 6.13 -3.17
N LEU A 104 5.38 5.18 -2.44
CA LEU A 104 5.89 3.82 -2.33
C LEU A 104 4.80 2.85 -2.79
N ILE A 105 5.12 2.05 -3.80
CA ILE A 105 4.31 0.94 -4.26
C ILE A 105 5.14 -0.32 -4.05
N ILE A 106 4.63 -1.23 -3.23
CA ILE A 106 5.22 -2.53 -2.95
C ILE A 106 4.27 -3.60 -3.47
N ASP A 107 4.78 -4.45 -4.33
CA ASP A 107 4.02 -5.45 -5.07
C ASP A 107 4.61 -6.84 -4.82
N HIS A 108 4.71 -7.19 -3.55
CA HIS A 108 5.18 -8.46 -3.03
C HIS A 108 4.85 -8.57 -1.52
N SER A 109 4.91 -9.77 -0.96
CA SER A 109 4.37 -10.06 0.37
C SER A 109 5.31 -9.71 1.53
N PHE A 110 4.74 -9.18 2.61
CA PHE A 110 5.37 -8.84 3.88
C PHE A 110 4.48 -9.18 5.07
N THR A 111 5.12 -9.41 6.21
CA THR A 111 4.51 -9.28 7.53
C THR A 111 4.32 -7.80 7.91
N PHE A 112 3.43 -7.52 8.87
CA PHE A 112 3.30 -6.15 9.41
C PHE A 112 4.61 -5.65 10.00
N LYS A 113 5.35 -6.48 10.72
CA LYS A 113 6.67 -6.13 11.28
C LYS A 113 7.64 -5.64 10.19
N GLU A 114 7.73 -6.35 9.07
CA GLU A 114 8.62 -5.97 7.96
C GLU A 114 8.16 -4.68 7.29
N LEU A 115 6.85 -4.52 7.09
CA LEU A 115 6.29 -3.27 6.60
C LEU A 115 6.60 -2.11 7.56
N PHE A 116 6.52 -2.29 8.88
CA PHE A 116 6.93 -1.27 9.84
C PHE A 116 8.42 -0.91 9.72
N ILE A 117 9.29 -1.90 9.50
CA ILE A 117 10.72 -1.66 9.28
C ILE A 117 10.90 -0.77 8.04
N ILE A 118 10.30 -1.12 6.91
CA ILE A 118 10.31 -0.32 5.67
C ILE A 118 9.80 1.10 5.94
N LEU A 119 8.65 1.23 6.61
CA LEU A 119 8.04 2.53 6.88
C LEU A 119 8.86 3.40 7.82
N SER A 120 9.71 2.81 8.68
CA SER A 120 10.64 3.56 9.53
C SER A 120 11.66 4.35 8.71
N TYR A 121 12.04 3.87 7.52
CA TYR A 121 12.94 4.56 6.60
C TYR A 121 12.25 5.65 5.77
N THR A 122 10.92 5.63 5.64
CA THR A 122 10.18 6.53 4.75
C THR A 122 9.32 7.54 5.51
N SER A 123 9.92 8.37 6.38
CA SER A 123 9.14 9.34 7.17
C SER A 123 8.46 10.44 6.36
N GLU A 124 8.93 10.71 5.13
CA GLU A 124 8.31 11.68 4.21
C GLU A 124 7.14 11.10 3.40
N LEU A 125 6.77 9.82 3.63
CA LEU A 125 5.81 9.11 2.81
C LEU A 125 4.45 9.82 2.79
N CYS A 126 3.95 10.09 1.59
CA CYS A 126 2.63 10.69 1.36
C CYS A 126 1.61 9.65 0.91
N ARG A 127 2.05 8.70 0.09
CA ARG A 127 1.21 7.63 -0.45
C ARG A 127 1.91 6.28 -0.35
N LEU A 128 1.19 5.32 0.22
CA LEU A 128 1.57 3.92 0.25
C LEU A 128 0.53 3.12 -0.54
N LYS A 129 1.00 2.32 -1.49
CA LYS A 129 0.24 1.20 -2.04
C LYS A 129 1.01 -0.07 -1.72
N TYR A 130 0.32 -1.04 -1.15
CA TYR A 130 0.89 -2.31 -0.74
C TYR A 130 -0.03 -3.42 -1.20
N SER A 131 0.51 -4.36 -1.99
CA SER A 131 -0.19 -5.54 -2.45
C SER A 131 0.17 -6.74 -1.57
N PHE A 132 -0.78 -7.64 -1.34
CA PHE A 132 -0.58 -8.96 -0.70
C PHE A 132 -0.13 -8.91 0.76
N LEU A 133 -1.05 -8.57 1.66
CA LEU A 133 -0.83 -8.75 3.11
C LEU A 133 -1.17 -10.19 3.52
N ASN A 134 -0.30 -11.14 3.17
CA ASN A 134 -0.60 -12.58 3.27
C ASN A 134 -0.04 -13.28 4.52
N ARG A 135 0.58 -12.55 5.47
CA ARG A 135 1.20 -13.19 6.64
C ARG A 135 0.57 -12.70 7.94
N ILE A 136 -0.12 -13.61 8.64
CA ILE A 136 -0.63 -13.38 9.99
C ILE A 136 0.55 -13.06 10.90
N ASP A 137 0.71 -11.79 11.25
CA ASP A 137 1.75 -11.33 12.15
C ASP A 137 1.16 -11.03 13.54
N LYS A 138 1.14 -12.06 14.39
CA LYS A 138 0.70 -11.94 15.79
C LYS A 138 1.64 -11.04 16.62
N THR A 139 2.80 -10.67 16.09
CA THR A 139 3.79 -9.84 16.79
C THR A 139 3.55 -8.36 16.63
N ILE A 140 2.55 -7.95 15.83
CA ILE A 140 2.25 -6.53 15.57
C ILE A 140 2.10 -5.72 16.86
N HIS A 141 1.54 -6.28 17.94
CA HIS A 141 1.38 -5.59 19.22
C HIS A 141 2.72 -5.16 19.85
N LYS A 142 3.80 -5.89 19.58
CA LYS A 142 5.15 -5.60 20.09
C LYS A 142 5.86 -4.49 19.31
N VAL A 143 5.41 -4.17 18.11
CA VAL A 143 6.05 -3.17 17.26
C VAL A 143 5.76 -1.76 17.79
N LEU A 144 6.77 -0.90 17.88
CA LEU A 144 6.59 0.48 18.32
C LEU A 144 5.82 1.30 17.27
N PRO A 145 4.94 2.23 17.67
CA PRO A 145 4.25 3.11 16.75
C PRO A 145 5.22 3.94 15.90
N ILE A 146 4.89 4.15 14.63
CA ILE A 146 5.66 4.99 13.70
C ILE A 146 4.84 6.23 13.33
N THR A 147 5.50 7.38 13.30
CA THR A 147 4.86 8.64 12.90
C THR A 147 5.06 8.87 11.41
N LEU A 148 3.98 8.75 10.64
CA LEU A 148 3.92 9.03 9.20
C LEU A 148 3.07 10.28 8.98
N SER A 149 3.58 11.42 9.44
CA SER A 149 2.83 12.69 9.53
C SER A 149 2.31 13.24 8.20
N ASN A 150 2.89 12.79 7.08
CA ASN A 150 2.53 13.19 5.72
C ASN A 150 1.69 12.14 4.98
N LEU A 151 1.51 10.94 5.55
CA LEU A 151 0.77 9.87 4.89
C LEU A 151 -0.71 10.26 4.83
N THR A 152 -1.20 10.44 3.62
CA THR A 152 -2.58 10.86 3.32
C THR A 152 -3.34 9.82 2.53
N TYR A 153 -2.63 8.90 1.87
CA TYR A 153 -3.21 7.89 1.01
C TYR A 153 -2.60 6.53 1.31
N LEU A 154 -3.45 5.55 1.63
CA LEU A 154 -3.06 4.18 1.88
C LEU A 154 -3.95 3.26 1.05
N VAL A 155 -3.35 2.47 0.16
CA VAL A 155 -3.99 1.36 -0.53
C VAL A 155 -3.38 0.06 -0.02
N ILE A 156 -4.23 -0.87 0.40
CA ILE A 156 -3.84 -2.23 0.74
C ILE A 156 -4.69 -3.16 -0.13
N GLU A 157 -4.05 -3.81 -1.09
CA GLU A 157 -4.69 -4.77 -1.98
C GLU A 157 -4.46 -6.17 -1.44
N THR A 158 -5.50 -7.01 -1.53
CA THR A 158 -5.43 -8.43 -1.17
C THR A 158 -5.00 -8.65 0.29
N CYS A 159 -5.84 -8.16 1.19
CA CYS A 159 -5.59 -8.14 2.63
C CYS A 159 -6.11 -9.43 3.30
N TYR A 160 -5.24 -10.40 3.56
CA TYR A 160 -5.58 -11.69 4.20
C TYR A 160 -5.36 -11.69 5.73
N THR A 161 -5.13 -10.54 6.35
CA THR A 161 -4.93 -10.45 7.81
C THR A 161 -6.27 -10.48 8.55
N ASN A 162 -6.29 -10.63 9.88
CA ASN A 162 -7.50 -10.42 10.68
C ASN A 162 -7.68 -8.91 11.00
N PHE A 163 -8.92 -8.44 11.05
CA PHE A 163 -9.24 -7.02 11.19
C PHE A 163 -8.67 -6.40 12.46
N TYR A 164 -8.59 -7.17 13.54
CA TYR A 164 -7.97 -6.74 14.78
C TYR A 164 -6.50 -6.33 14.60
N TYR A 165 -5.74 -7.14 13.84
CA TYR A 165 -4.35 -6.82 13.52
C TYR A 165 -4.27 -5.64 12.54
N PHE A 166 -5.20 -5.56 11.60
CA PHE A 166 -5.30 -4.42 10.70
C PHE A 166 -5.60 -3.10 11.42
N GLU A 167 -6.57 -3.06 12.32
CA GLU A 167 -6.87 -1.90 13.16
C GLU A 167 -5.67 -1.53 14.05
N THR A 168 -5.00 -2.54 14.60
CA THR A 168 -3.75 -2.35 15.35
C THR A 168 -2.66 -1.72 14.47
N PHE A 169 -2.55 -2.12 13.21
CA PHE A 169 -1.63 -1.51 12.26
C PHE A 169 -1.97 -0.04 12.02
N ILE A 170 -3.23 0.25 11.65
CA ILE A 170 -3.68 1.60 11.32
C ILE A 170 -3.52 2.55 12.53
N SER A 171 -3.85 2.09 13.73
CA SER A 171 -3.68 2.89 14.96
C SER A 171 -2.23 3.19 15.29
N LYS A 172 -1.29 2.33 14.86
CA LYS A 172 0.17 2.52 15.07
C LYS A 172 0.84 3.40 14.03
N ILE A 173 0.25 3.55 12.84
CA ILE A 173 0.72 4.52 11.84
C ILE A 173 0.08 5.88 12.12
N LYS A 174 0.67 6.67 13.04
CA LYS A 174 0.19 8.02 13.36
C LYS A 174 0.29 8.92 12.13
N SER A 175 -0.85 9.14 11.47
CA SER A 175 -0.91 9.69 10.12
C SER A 175 -2.10 10.61 9.90
N LYS A 176 -2.07 11.40 8.83
CA LYS A 176 -3.16 12.28 8.39
C LYS A 176 -3.95 11.61 7.26
N LEU A 177 -4.22 10.31 7.37
CA LEU A 177 -4.90 9.54 6.34
C LEU A 177 -6.21 10.21 5.93
N MET A 178 -6.29 10.56 4.66
CA MET A 178 -7.47 11.10 4.00
C MET A 178 -8.23 10.01 3.25
N LEU A 179 -7.48 9.11 2.62
CA LEU A 179 -8.01 7.92 1.96
C LEU A 179 -7.30 6.67 2.47
N LEU A 180 -8.10 5.68 2.85
CA LEU A 180 -7.72 4.30 3.04
C LEU A 180 -8.55 3.44 2.09
N TYR A 181 -7.90 2.72 1.20
CA TYR A 181 -8.57 1.80 0.28
C TYR A 181 -8.05 0.39 0.56
N ILE A 182 -8.97 -0.56 0.73
CA ILE A 182 -8.66 -1.93 1.10
C ILE A 182 -9.40 -2.84 0.13
N THR A 183 -8.72 -3.82 -0.43
CA THR A 183 -9.36 -4.91 -1.18
C THR A 183 -9.17 -6.22 -0.44
N ILE A 184 -10.25 -6.97 -0.29
CA ILE A 184 -10.33 -8.21 0.49
C ILE A 184 -10.92 -9.26 -0.44
N GLN A 185 -10.29 -10.43 -0.53
CA GLN A 185 -10.80 -11.50 -1.38
C GLN A 185 -11.99 -12.19 -0.69
N SER A 186 -12.94 -12.72 -1.47
CA SER A 186 -14.18 -13.30 -0.93
C SER A 186 -13.96 -14.51 -0.04
N GLU A 187 -12.82 -15.20 -0.15
CA GLU A 187 -12.51 -16.34 0.73
C GLU A 187 -12.27 -15.88 2.18
N ASP A 188 -11.95 -14.60 2.40
CA ASP A 188 -11.74 -13.99 3.72
C ASP A 188 -13.01 -13.35 4.30
N ILE A 189 -14.22 -13.77 3.89
CA ILE A 189 -15.50 -13.21 4.37
C ILE A 189 -15.65 -13.29 5.90
N GLU A 190 -14.94 -14.19 6.59
CA GLU A 190 -14.83 -14.20 8.06
C GLU A 190 -14.25 -12.88 8.65
N PHE A 191 -13.47 -12.13 7.87
CA PHE A 191 -12.87 -10.85 8.24
C PHE A 191 -13.92 -9.76 8.53
N LEU A 192 -15.14 -9.84 7.97
CA LEU A 192 -16.10 -8.71 7.99
C LEU A 192 -17.54 -9.10 8.29
N ASN A 193 -17.83 -10.38 8.51
CA ASN A 193 -19.20 -10.84 8.55
C ASN A 193 -20.01 -10.23 9.71
N ALA A 194 -20.85 -9.29 9.29
CA ALA A 194 -22.01 -8.80 9.98
C ALA A 194 -23.11 -8.44 9.00
N HIS A 195 -24.03 -9.39 8.91
CA HIS A 195 -25.32 -9.36 8.24
C HIS A 195 -25.36 -9.11 6.73
N GLY A 196 -25.88 -10.14 6.07
CA GLY A 196 -26.49 -10.09 4.76
C GLY A 196 -26.56 -11.49 4.18
N GLU A 197 -27.69 -12.17 4.37
CA GLU A 197 -28.01 -13.47 3.79
C GLU A 197 -27.68 -13.49 2.28
N PHE A 198 -26.57 -14.14 1.93
CA PHE A 198 -26.43 -14.80 0.65
C PHE A 198 -26.76 -16.27 0.91
N GLU A 199 -27.54 -16.90 0.02
CA GLU A 199 -28.17 -18.23 0.13
C GLU A 199 -27.21 -19.42 0.20
N PHE A 200 -26.09 -19.30 0.93
CA PHE A 200 -25.24 -20.41 1.33
C PHE A 200 -25.16 -20.42 2.88
N SER A 201 -26.00 -21.29 3.43
CA SER A 201 -26.23 -21.69 4.82
C SER A 201 -25.12 -21.48 5.88
N LEU A 202 -25.59 -21.14 7.10
CA LEU A 202 -25.06 -21.52 8.43
C LEU A 202 -23.94 -20.69 9.10
N TYR A 203 -23.82 -19.39 8.83
CA TYR A 203 -23.03 -18.51 9.71
C TYR A 203 -23.93 -17.52 10.49
N PRO A 204 -24.02 -17.64 11.84
CA PRO A 204 -24.62 -16.58 12.64
C PRO A 204 -23.73 -15.34 12.53
N GLY A 205 -24.19 -14.35 11.76
CA GLY A 205 -23.43 -13.12 11.50
C GLY A 205 -23.01 -12.43 12.81
N GLY A 206 -21.71 -12.13 12.93
CA GLY A 206 -21.18 -11.30 14.00
C GLY A 206 -21.53 -9.82 13.80
N PRO A 207 -21.08 -8.91 14.67
CA PRO A 207 -21.21 -7.46 14.47
C PRO A 207 -20.14 -6.91 13.50
N ASN A 208 -20.45 -5.83 12.75
CA ASN A 208 -19.57 -5.33 11.67
C ASN A 208 -18.27 -4.85 12.32
N GLN A 209 -17.12 -5.35 11.86
CA GLN A 209 -15.85 -5.06 12.53
C GLN A 209 -15.46 -3.57 12.45
N PHE A 210 -16.00 -2.82 11.48
CA PHE A 210 -15.90 -1.36 11.39
C PHE A 210 -16.77 -0.58 12.41
N ILE A 211 -17.44 -1.25 13.35
CA ILE A 211 -18.17 -0.56 14.45
C ILE A 211 -17.29 -0.32 15.68
N SER A 212 -16.01 -0.69 15.65
CA SER A 212 -15.13 -0.39 16.79
C SER A 212 -15.06 1.12 17.02
N SER A 213 -14.82 1.52 18.28
CA SER A 213 -14.76 2.94 18.66
C SER A 213 -13.73 3.69 17.83
N PHE A 214 -12.63 3.02 17.45
CA PHE A 214 -11.61 3.56 16.56
C PHE A 214 -12.21 4.12 15.26
N TRP A 215 -13.00 3.34 14.53
CA TRP A 215 -13.55 3.78 13.23
C TRP A 215 -14.62 4.86 13.39
N ILE A 216 -15.46 4.73 14.41
CA ILE A 216 -16.55 5.67 14.71
C ILE A 216 -16.00 7.05 15.08
N GLU A 217 -15.00 7.10 15.98
CA GLU A 217 -14.38 8.35 16.44
C GLU A 217 -13.74 9.14 15.30
N HIS A 218 -13.17 8.42 14.32
CA HIS A 218 -12.52 9.03 13.16
C HIS A 218 -13.51 9.50 12.08
N LYS A 219 -14.81 9.17 12.22
CA LYS A 219 -15.91 9.55 11.32
C LYS A 219 -15.66 9.16 9.86
N TRP A 220 -15.08 8.00 9.61
CA TRP A 220 -14.79 7.57 8.25
C TRP A 220 -16.07 7.17 7.50
N ILE A 221 -16.12 7.48 6.21
CA ILE A 221 -17.16 7.04 5.27
C ILE A 221 -16.68 5.75 4.65
N PHE A 222 -17.53 4.73 4.64
CA PHE A 222 -17.22 3.42 4.09
C PHE A 222 -18.03 3.21 2.81
N GLU A 223 -17.35 2.90 1.73
CA GLU A 223 -17.95 2.53 0.46
C GLU A 223 -17.57 1.09 0.19
N VAL A 224 -18.55 0.28 -0.22
CA VAL A 224 -18.34 -1.14 -0.45
C VAL A 224 -18.75 -1.44 -1.87
N ALA A 225 -17.91 -2.15 -2.60
CA ALA A 225 -18.22 -2.67 -3.91
C ALA A 225 -17.81 -4.13 -3.98
N ILE A 226 -18.68 -4.96 -4.53
CA ILE A 226 -18.36 -6.34 -4.87
C ILE A 226 -17.99 -6.34 -6.36
N ILE A 227 -16.77 -6.77 -6.67
CA ILE A 227 -16.27 -6.84 -8.05
C ILE A 227 -15.70 -8.24 -8.25
N ALA A 228 -16.32 -9.02 -9.13
CA ALA A 228 -16.01 -10.45 -9.31
C ALA A 228 -16.05 -11.20 -7.96
N GLU A 229 -14.92 -11.80 -7.57
CA GLU A 229 -14.74 -12.60 -6.33
C GLU A 229 -14.04 -11.79 -5.23
N SER A 230 -14.08 -10.45 -5.29
CA SER A 230 -13.49 -9.60 -4.25
C SER A 230 -14.44 -8.53 -3.75
N ILE A 231 -14.32 -8.25 -2.45
CA ILE A 231 -15.01 -7.15 -1.80
C ILE A 231 -14.02 -6.00 -1.61
N HIS A 232 -14.35 -4.87 -2.20
CA HIS A 232 -13.56 -3.65 -2.15
C HIS A 232 -14.17 -2.69 -1.15
N TYR A 233 -13.34 -2.21 -0.22
CA TYR A 233 -13.69 -1.22 0.77
C TYR A 233 -12.91 0.07 0.49
N SER A 234 -13.63 1.15 0.25
CA SER A 234 -13.08 2.50 0.17
C SER A 234 -13.47 3.24 1.44
N VAL A 235 -12.48 3.59 2.24
CA VAL A 235 -12.66 4.25 3.53
C VAL A 235 -12.07 5.65 3.46
N ARG A 236 -12.92 6.66 3.53
CA ARG A 236 -12.50 8.06 3.30
C ARG A 236 -12.94 8.98 4.43
N ARG A 237 -12.09 9.94 4.79
CA ARG A 237 -12.52 11.01 5.69
C ARG A 237 -13.58 11.88 5.00
N PRO A 238 -14.60 12.37 5.73
CA PRO A 238 -15.55 13.35 5.22
C PRO A 238 -14.83 14.69 5.03
N TYR A 239 -14.17 14.86 3.90
CA TYR A 239 -13.66 16.15 3.43
C TYR A 239 -14.58 16.71 2.34
N LYS A 240 -14.70 18.05 2.31
CA LYS A 240 -15.53 18.81 1.36
C LYS A 240 -15.44 18.24 -0.05
N LYS A 241 -16.59 17.75 -0.57
CA LYS A 241 -16.88 17.28 -1.94
C LYS A 241 -15.83 17.74 -2.96
N ARG A 242 -14.78 16.94 -3.16
CA ARG A 242 -14.11 16.81 -4.45
C ARG A 242 -14.28 15.34 -4.81
N TRP A 243 -15.24 15.10 -5.69
CA TRP A 243 -15.47 13.79 -6.28
C TRP A 243 -14.16 13.34 -6.92
N PHE A 244 -13.58 12.27 -6.39
CA PHE A 244 -12.65 11.47 -7.17
C PHE A 244 -13.53 10.62 -8.08
N ASP A 245 -13.76 11.08 -9.30
CA ASP A 245 -14.28 10.23 -10.36
C ASP A 245 -13.20 9.24 -10.72
N TYR A 246 -13.19 8.10 -10.04
CA TYR A 246 -12.55 6.91 -10.57
C TYR A 246 -13.42 6.46 -11.75
N LYS A 247 -13.10 6.92 -12.96
CA LYS A 247 -13.70 6.42 -14.20
C LYS A 247 -13.24 4.98 -14.43
N ASN A 248 -13.85 4.05 -13.69
CA ASN A 248 -14.04 2.67 -14.10
C ASN A 248 -15.55 2.42 -14.05
N ASN A 249 -16.09 1.76 -15.08
CA ASN A 249 -17.52 1.57 -15.35
C ASN A 249 -18.28 0.71 -14.31
N ASN A 250 -17.80 0.60 -13.07
CA ASN A 250 -18.45 -0.18 -12.02
C ASN A 250 -19.14 0.76 -11.03
N ARG A 251 -20.46 0.65 -10.94
CA ARG A 251 -21.31 1.43 -10.03
C ARG A 251 -20.97 1.07 -8.58
N PHE A 252 -20.63 2.06 -7.75
CA PHE A 252 -20.41 1.89 -6.32
C PHE A 252 -21.71 2.18 -5.54
N ASP A 253 -22.02 1.37 -4.53
CA ASP A 253 -23.02 1.69 -3.51
C ASP A 253 -22.32 2.42 -2.36
N SER A 254 -22.80 3.62 -2.01
CA SER A 254 -22.25 4.41 -0.90
C SER A 254 -22.93 4.03 0.42
N ILE A 255 -22.15 3.73 1.46
CA ILE A 255 -22.67 3.44 2.80
C ILE A 255 -22.32 4.59 3.74
N GLU A 256 -23.33 5.21 4.34
CA GLU A 256 -23.13 6.18 5.41
C GLU A 256 -23.40 5.49 6.75
N LEU A 257 -22.43 5.56 7.68
CA LEU A 257 -22.64 5.15 9.06
C LEU A 257 -23.59 6.15 9.73
N SER A 258 -24.81 5.71 10.01
CA SER A 258 -25.80 6.49 10.75
C SER A 258 -25.39 6.63 12.22
N LYS A 259 -25.87 7.68 12.90
CA LYS A 259 -25.70 7.87 14.37
C LYS A 259 -26.25 6.70 15.21
N SER A 260 -26.99 5.78 14.59
CA SER A 260 -27.67 4.64 15.19
C SER A 260 -26.95 3.29 14.97
N ASN A 261 -25.66 3.27 14.59
CA ASN A 261 -24.89 2.04 14.33
C ASN A 261 -25.46 1.12 13.23
N GLN A 262 -26.36 1.63 12.38
CA GLN A 262 -26.93 0.87 11.27
C GLN A 262 -26.26 1.28 9.95
N LEU A 263 -25.76 0.27 9.23
CA LEU A 263 -25.25 0.38 7.86
C LEU A 263 -26.43 0.58 6.91
N ILE A 264 -26.47 1.72 6.24
CA ILE A 264 -27.48 1.96 5.21
C ILE A 264 -26.81 1.74 3.85
N ILE A 265 -27.02 0.56 3.27
CA ILE A 265 -26.62 0.29 1.88
C ILE A 265 -27.61 1.01 0.97
N LYS A 266 -27.19 2.14 0.37
CA LYS A 266 -27.99 2.80 -0.66
C LYS A 266 -27.73 2.11 -1.99
N LYS A 267 -28.57 1.12 -2.32
CA LYS A 267 -28.61 0.56 -3.68
C LYS A 267 -29.10 1.64 -4.65
N ASN A 268 -28.30 1.96 -5.67
CA ASN A 268 -28.80 2.79 -6.77
C ASN A 268 -29.89 2.02 -7.52
N LYS A 269 -31.14 2.51 -7.48
CA LYS A 269 -32.23 1.99 -8.31
C LYS A 269 -31.90 2.24 -9.78
N TYR A 270 -32.06 1.18 -10.59
CA TYR A 270 -31.92 1.20 -12.05
C TYR A 270 -32.88 2.17 -12.71
#